data_AF-A0A2V9VJC1-F1
#
_entry.id   AF-A0A2V9VJC1-F1
#
_cell.length_a   1.000
_cell.length_b   1.000
_cell.length_c   1.000
_cell.angle_alpha   90.00
_cell.angle_beta   90.00
_cell.angle_gamma   90.00
#
_symmetry.space_group_name_H-M   'P 1'
#
loop_
_entity.id
_entity.type
_entity.pdbx_description
1 polymer ?
#
loop_
_entity_poly.entity_id
_entity_poly.type
_entity_poly.pdbx_seq_one_letter_code
_entity_poly.pdbx_strand_id
1 'polypeptide(L)'
;MGDEVILDKDGSPMLNPVGLVDTGRVSTDTGHSFQRTKDAATGIAARFYMHRNFFVNDPDAFNTTGQSFSDRPERPPSLPLRAAEASIALSAVSGGM
;
A
#
# COMPACT_ATOMS: atom_id res chain seq x y z
N MET A 1 18.13 -12.64 -8.34
CA MET A 1 18.01 -11.42 -9.19
C MET A 1 19.33 -10.66 -9.10
N GLY A 2 19.62 -9.74 -10.00
CA GLY A 2 20.75 -8.83 -9.83
C GLY A 2 20.45 -7.77 -8.76
N ASP A 3 21.49 -7.13 -8.23
CA ASP A 3 21.40 -6.15 -7.12
C ASP A 3 20.64 -4.86 -7.48
N GLU A 4 20.35 -4.64 -8.77
CA GLU A 4 19.60 -3.48 -9.26
C GLU A 4 18.08 -3.73 -9.36
N VAL A 5 17.61 -4.91 -8.94
CA VAL A 5 16.20 -5.28 -8.99
C VAL A 5 15.58 -5.14 -7.61
N ILE A 6 14.56 -4.28 -7.49
CA ILE A 6 13.73 -4.18 -6.29
C ILE A 6 12.71 -5.32 -6.29
N LEU A 7 12.72 -6.11 -5.24
CA LEU A 7 11.77 -7.18 -4.98
C LEU A 7 10.73 -6.72 -3.94
N ASP A 8 9.47 -6.71 -4.37
CA ASP A 8 8.33 -6.41 -3.52
C ASP A 8 7.49 -7.67 -3.30
N LYS A 9 7.33 -8.10 -2.04
CA LYS A 9 6.44 -9.21 -1.74
C LYS A 9 4.99 -8.74 -1.63
N ASP A 10 4.08 -9.56 -2.15
CA ASP A 10 2.64 -9.36 -2.06
C ASP A 10 1.94 -10.70 -1.80
N GLY A 11 0.96 -10.73 -0.90
CA GLY A 11 0.18 -11.93 -0.57
C GLY A 11 0.94 -13.10 0.10
N SER A 12 2.21 -12.93 0.49
CA SER A 12 3.03 -14.00 1.11
C SER A 12 3.05 -13.94 2.65
N PRO A 13 3.44 -15.05 3.33
CA PRO A 13 3.82 -15.01 4.75
C PRO A 13 4.89 -13.97 5.04
N MET A 14 4.91 -13.43 6.26
CA MET A 14 5.78 -12.29 6.62
C MET A 14 7.24 -12.66 6.91
N LEU A 15 7.49 -13.85 7.47
CA LEU A 15 8.84 -14.24 7.93
C LEU A 15 9.70 -14.86 6.82
N ASN A 16 9.12 -15.69 5.97
CA ASN A 16 9.84 -16.37 4.90
C ASN A 16 10.59 -15.43 3.92
N PRO A 17 10.07 -14.24 3.54
CA PRO A 17 10.76 -13.35 2.61
C PRO A 17 11.85 -12.46 3.26
N VAL A 18 12.03 -12.52 4.58
CA VAL A 18 13.04 -11.69 5.27
C VAL A 18 14.45 -12.04 4.76
N GLY A 19 15.19 -11.03 4.31
CA GLY A 19 16.52 -11.18 3.70
C GLY A 19 16.49 -11.60 2.22
N LEU A 20 15.31 -11.76 1.62
CA LEU A 20 15.14 -12.09 0.20
C LEU A 20 14.52 -10.95 -0.61
N VAL A 21 13.76 -10.06 0.03
CA VAL A 21 13.03 -8.96 -0.63
C VAL A 21 13.40 -7.62 -0.02
N ASP A 22 13.24 -6.56 -0.82
CA ASP A 22 13.55 -5.19 -0.43
C ASP A 22 12.35 -4.51 0.23
N THR A 23 11.17 -4.74 -0.34
CA THR A 23 9.90 -4.16 0.11
C THR A 23 8.84 -5.26 0.31
N GLY A 24 7.75 -4.92 0.98
CA GLY A 24 6.68 -5.89 1.11
C GLY A 24 5.36 -5.38 1.66
N ARG A 25 4.25 -5.74 1.00
CA ARG A 25 2.92 -5.34 1.41
C ARG A 25 2.57 -5.87 2.80
N VAL A 26 2.31 -5.00 3.75
CA VAL A 26 2.10 -5.38 5.16
C VAL A 26 0.64 -5.46 5.56
N SER A 27 -0.31 -5.21 4.68
CA SER A 27 -1.75 -5.24 5.00
C SER A 27 -2.58 -5.77 3.85
N THR A 28 -3.91 -5.69 3.99
CA THR A 28 -4.83 -5.87 2.87
C THR A 28 -4.70 -4.74 1.87
N ASP A 29 -5.17 -4.97 0.65
CA ASP A 29 -5.28 -3.94 -0.38
C ASP A 29 -6.03 -2.71 0.13
N THR A 30 -5.50 -1.53 -0.18
CA THR A 30 -6.23 -0.28 -0.13
C THR A 30 -7.25 -0.26 -1.27
N GLY A 31 -7.90 0.88 -1.49
CA GLY A 31 -8.78 1.02 -2.62
C GLY A 31 -9.38 2.40 -2.73
N HIS A 32 -10.25 2.54 -3.72
CA HIS A 32 -10.86 3.79 -4.13
C HIS A 32 -12.02 4.23 -3.21
N SER A 33 -11.87 4.07 -1.91
CA SER A 33 -12.82 4.56 -0.90
C SER A 33 -12.14 4.73 0.45
N PHE A 34 -12.64 5.66 1.27
CA PHE A 34 -12.14 5.85 2.63
C PHE A 34 -12.23 4.57 3.48
N GLN A 35 -13.28 3.77 3.29
CA GLN A 35 -13.45 2.53 4.05
C GLN A 35 -12.30 1.56 3.78
N ARG A 36 -11.89 1.39 2.51
CA ARG A 36 -10.74 0.55 2.14
C ARG A 36 -9.43 1.07 2.75
N THR A 37 -9.19 2.38 2.69
CA THR A 37 -8.05 3.01 3.39
C THR A 37 -8.06 2.69 4.89
N LYS A 38 -9.22 2.80 5.53
CA LYS A 38 -9.39 2.55 6.97
C LYS A 38 -9.16 1.07 7.33
N ASP A 39 -9.63 0.15 6.51
CA ASP A 39 -9.44 -1.29 6.71
C ASP A 39 -7.96 -1.68 6.61
N ALA A 40 -7.25 -1.15 5.60
CA ALA A 40 -5.82 -1.35 5.42
C ALA A 40 -4.98 -0.74 6.57
N ALA A 41 -5.36 0.44 7.06
CA ALA A 41 -4.62 1.19 8.08
C ALA A 41 -4.37 0.39 9.36
N THR A 42 -5.31 -0.45 9.78
CA THR A 42 -5.16 -1.24 11.01
C THR A 42 -4.03 -2.25 10.91
N GLY A 43 -3.94 -2.97 9.78
CA GLY A 43 -2.87 -3.95 9.54
C GLY A 43 -1.50 -3.29 9.36
N ILE A 44 -1.46 -2.12 8.71
CA ILE A 44 -0.26 -1.29 8.57
C ILE A 44 0.25 -0.86 9.95
N ALA A 45 -0.62 -0.28 10.77
CA ALA A 45 -0.27 0.20 12.10
C ALA A 45 0.18 -0.95 13.01
N ALA A 46 -0.50 -2.09 12.98
CA ALA A 46 -0.14 -3.25 13.79
C ALA A 46 1.26 -3.83 13.45
N ARG A 47 1.78 -3.55 12.25
CA ARG A 47 3.06 -4.07 11.73
C ARG A 47 4.12 -3.00 11.53
N PHE A 48 3.97 -1.83 12.18
CA PHE A 48 4.92 -0.72 12.09
C PHE A 48 6.37 -1.15 12.40
N TYR A 49 6.53 -2.10 13.33
CA TYR A 49 7.84 -2.61 13.77
C TYR A 49 8.60 -3.39 12.69
N MET A 50 7.93 -3.83 11.61
CA MET A 50 8.60 -4.54 10.51
C MET A 50 9.40 -3.60 9.61
N HIS A 51 9.02 -2.32 9.53
CA HIS A 51 9.62 -1.35 8.63
C HIS A 51 11.11 -1.18 8.93
N ARG A 52 11.96 -1.44 7.92
CA ARG A 52 13.44 -1.40 8.01
C ARG A 52 14.06 -2.37 9.02
N ASN A 53 13.28 -3.28 9.59
CA ASN A 53 13.78 -4.41 10.39
C ASN A 53 13.67 -5.72 9.61
N PHE A 54 12.63 -5.87 8.78
CA PHE A 54 12.37 -7.08 7.97
C PHE A 54 12.57 -6.79 6.48
N PHE A 55 11.89 -5.76 6.01
CA PHE A 55 11.96 -5.14 4.67
C PHE A 55 11.38 -3.72 4.80
N VAL A 56 11.41 -2.92 3.74
CA VAL A 56 10.66 -1.65 3.71
C VAL A 56 9.17 -1.98 3.59
N ASN A 57 8.37 -1.58 4.58
CA ASN A 57 6.93 -1.81 4.53
C ASN A 57 6.30 -1.11 3.31
N ASP A 58 5.56 -1.85 2.50
CA ASP A 58 4.64 -1.30 1.50
C ASP A 58 3.22 -1.25 2.12
N PRO A 59 2.62 -0.05 2.28
CA PRO A 59 1.24 0.13 2.74
C PRO A 59 0.20 0.01 1.63
N ASP A 60 0.60 -0.43 0.43
CA ASP A 60 -0.16 -0.39 -0.81
C ASP A 60 -0.35 1.03 -1.35
N ALA A 61 -0.77 1.13 -2.61
CA ALA A 61 -0.91 2.39 -3.34
C ALA A 61 -1.91 3.35 -2.67
N PHE A 62 -1.64 4.66 -2.75
CA PHE A 62 -2.65 5.65 -2.39
C PHE A 62 -3.66 5.85 -3.53
N ASN A 63 -4.90 6.16 -3.18
CA ASN A 63 -5.98 6.35 -4.13
C ASN A 63 -6.56 7.76 -4.03
N THR A 64 -6.67 8.45 -5.16
CA THR A 64 -7.25 9.80 -5.24
C THR A 64 -8.49 9.89 -6.13
N THR A 65 -8.81 8.81 -6.84
CA THR A 65 -9.96 8.70 -7.74
C THR A 65 -10.81 7.49 -7.40
N GLY A 66 -12.05 7.49 -7.88
CA GLY A 66 -12.94 6.33 -7.84
C GLY A 66 -12.40 5.14 -8.64
N GLN A 67 -12.98 3.97 -8.40
CA GLN A 67 -12.61 2.74 -9.08
C GLN A 67 -13.11 2.74 -10.53
N SER A 68 -12.29 2.29 -11.47
CA SER A 68 -12.68 2.05 -12.86
C SER A 68 -12.30 0.62 -13.26
N PHE A 69 -13.20 -0.06 -13.98
CA PHE A 69 -13.07 -1.47 -14.35
C PHE A 69 -13.29 -1.72 -15.86
N SER A 70 -13.09 -0.70 -16.68
CA SER A 70 -13.34 -0.78 -18.12
C SER A 70 -12.30 0.01 -18.89
N ASP A 71 -12.04 -0.37 -20.15
CA ASP A 71 -11.29 0.41 -21.16
C ASP A 71 -11.93 1.77 -21.50
N ARG A 72 -12.81 2.29 -20.64
CA ARG A 72 -13.44 3.60 -20.85
C ARG A 72 -12.38 4.69 -20.70
N PRO A 73 -12.32 5.64 -21.65
CA PRO A 73 -11.36 6.75 -21.60
C PRO A 73 -11.69 7.78 -20.52
N GLU A 74 -12.87 7.68 -19.87
CA GLU A 74 -13.34 8.68 -18.93
C GLU A 74 -12.80 8.43 -17.53
N ARG A 75 -12.05 9.41 -17.02
CA ARG A 75 -11.43 9.35 -15.69
C ARG A 75 -12.54 9.27 -14.62
N PRO A 76 -12.47 8.30 -13.69
CA PRO A 76 -13.41 8.25 -12.58
C PRO A 76 -13.32 9.52 -11.72
N PRO A 77 -14.42 9.95 -11.09
CA PRO A 77 -14.42 11.16 -10.28
C PRO A 77 -13.38 11.05 -9.16
N SER A 78 -12.77 12.18 -8.80
CA SER A 78 -11.88 12.26 -7.65
C SER A 78 -12.62 11.86 -6.37
N LEU A 79 -11.90 11.22 -5.44
CA LEU A 79 -12.41 11.02 -4.09
C LEU A 79 -12.66 12.38 -3.41
N PRO A 80 -13.57 12.45 -2.42
CA PRO A 80 -13.67 13.62 -1.56
C PRO A 80 -12.30 13.99 -0.99
N LEU A 81 -11.97 15.28 -0.88
CA LEU A 81 -10.65 15.76 -0.45
C LEU A 81 -10.14 15.04 0.81
N ARG A 82 -11.00 14.90 1.84
CA ARG A 82 -10.65 14.21 3.09
C ARG A 82 -10.28 12.74 2.90
N ALA A 83 -10.92 12.03 1.97
CA ALA A 83 -10.61 10.64 1.68
C ALA A 83 -9.28 10.52 0.93
N ALA A 84 -9.01 11.41 -0.02
CA ALA A 84 -7.72 11.47 -0.71
C ALA A 84 -6.59 11.85 0.26
N GLU A 85 -6.80 12.85 1.12
CA GLU A 85 -5.86 13.25 2.19
C GLU A 85 -5.56 12.07 3.11
N ALA A 86 -6.57 11.32 3.56
CA ALA A 86 -6.36 10.15 4.40
C ALA A 86 -5.54 9.07 3.70
N SER A 87 -5.79 8.80 2.41
CA SER A 87 -5.04 7.80 1.65
C SER A 87 -3.58 8.22 1.42
N ILE A 88 -3.33 9.49 1.08
CA ILE A 88 -1.98 10.03 0.89
C ILE A 88 -1.23 10.06 2.21
N ALA A 89 -1.85 10.57 3.27
CA ALA A 89 -1.23 10.67 4.59
C ALA A 89 -0.86 9.28 5.12
N LEU A 90 -1.75 8.29 4.99
CA LEU A 90 -1.47 6.91 5.39
C LEU A 90 -0.23 6.37 4.67
N SER A 91 -0.16 6.48 3.34
CA SER A 91 1.00 6.03 2.55
C SER A 91 2.29 6.73 3.01
N ALA A 92 2.27 8.07 3.12
CA ALA A 92 3.43 8.86 3.49
C ALA A 92 4.00 8.52 4.89
N VAL A 93 3.15 8.23 5.87
CA VAL A 93 3.61 7.95 7.26
C VAL A 93 4.00 6.49 7.48
N SER A 94 3.63 5.58 6.58
CA SER A 94 3.80 4.14 6.79
C SER A 94 4.87 3.48 5.91
N GLY A 95 5.56 4.28 5.09
CA GLY A 95 6.66 3.83 4.25
C GLY A 95 6.29 3.57 2.79
N GLY A 96 5.12 4.07 2.34
CA GLY A 96 4.70 3.96 0.95
C GLY A 96 5.57 4.79 0.01
N MET A 97 5.81 4.22 -1.18
CA MET A 97 6.42 4.90 -2.32
C MET A 97 5.40 5.74 -3.09
#